data_AF-A0A095SPV4-F1
#
_entry.id   AF-A0A095SPV4-F1
#
_cell.length_a   1.000
_cell.length_b   1.000
_cell.length_c   1.000
_cell.angle_alpha   90.00
_cell.angle_beta   90.00
_cell.angle_gamma   90.00
#
_symmetry.space_group_name_H-M   'P 1'
#
loop_
_entity.id
_entity.type
_entity.pdbx_description
1 polymer ?
#
loop_
_entity_poly.entity_id
_entity_poly.type
_entity_poly.pdbx_seq_one_letter_code
_entity_poly.pdbx_strand_id
1 'polypeptide(L)' 'MTDITFTQDQKDRMVAKIKTYFEDELQQEIGGFEAEFLIDFFAKEIGPYFYNRGAV' A
#
# COMPACT_ATOMS: atom_id res chain seq x y z
N MET A 1 18.08 5.46 -1.54
CA MET A 1 17.02 4.50 -1.88
C MET A 1 16.15 5.18 -2.91
N THR A 2 15.85 4.53 -4.03
CA THR A 2 14.96 5.12 -5.04
C THR A 2 13.60 5.30 -4.41
N ASP A 3 13.10 6.53 -4.31
CA ASP A 3 11.75 6.78 -3.84
C ASP A 3 10.78 6.05 -4.80
N ILE A 4 10.02 5.11 -4.25
CA ILE A 4 9.02 4.37 -5.03
C ILE A 4 7.84 5.32 -5.22
N THR A 5 7.77 5.94 -6.40
CA THR A 5 6.67 6.83 -6.76
C THR A 5 5.64 6.06 -7.57
N PHE A 6 4.42 5.93 -7.02
CA PHE A 6 3.28 5.36 -7.72
C PHE A 6 2.56 6.42 -8.56
N THR A 7 2.04 6.04 -9.72
CA THR A 7 1.10 6.89 -10.47
C THR A 7 -0.23 7.01 -9.74
N GLN A 8 -1.04 8.04 -10.05
CA GLN A 8 -2.35 8.20 -9.44
C GLN A 8 -3.23 6.95 -9.66
N ASP A 9 -3.29 6.43 -10.89
CA ASP A 9 -4.02 5.21 -11.21
C ASP A 9 -3.55 3.98 -10.40
N GLN A 10 -2.24 3.90 -10.12
CA GLN A 10 -1.71 2.84 -9.26
C GLN A 10 -2.15 3.02 -7.81
N LYS A 11 -2.08 4.26 -7.28
CA LYS A 11 -2.55 4.59 -5.93
C LYS A 11 -4.03 4.26 -5.78
N ASP A 12 -4.88 4.69 -6.70
CA ASP A 12 -6.33 4.46 -6.65
C ASP A 12 -6.66 2.95 -6.59
N ARG A 13 -5.97 2.14 -7.41
CA ARG A 13 -6.11 0.68 -7.39
C ARG A 13 -5.64 0.05 -6.09
N MET A 14 -4.55 0.56 -5.51
CA MET A 14 -4.03 0.07 -4.24
C MET A 14 -4.96 0.44 -3.09
N VAL A 15 -5.48 1.66 -3.08
CA VAL A 15 -6.47 2.13 -2.10
C VAL A 15 -7.71 1.25 -2.11
N ALA A 16 -8.26 0.96 -3.30
CA ALA A 16 -9.40 0.08 -3.43
C ALA A 16 -9.14 -1.31 -2.82
N LYS A 17 -7.97 -1.90 -3.09
CA LYS A 17 -7.59 -3.21 -2.52
C LYS A 17 -7.44 -3.19 -1.01
N ILE A 18 -6.81 -2.15 -0.46
CA ILE A 18 -6.62 -2.01 0.98
C ILE A 18 -7.97 -1.86 1.68
N LYS A 19 -8.86 -1.02 1.15
CA LYS A 19 -10.23 -0.89 1.69
C LYS A 19 -10.98 -2.22 1.68
N THR A 20 -10.98 -2.94 0.56
CA THR A 20 -11.65 -4.25 0.46
C THR A 20 -11.08 -5.26 1.44
N TYR A 21 -9.77 -5.33 1.61
CA TYR A 21 -9.16 -6.24 2.58
C TYR A 21 -9.59 -5.93 4.02
N PHE A 22 -9.63 -4.65 4.40
CA PHE A 22 -10.08 -4.23 5.73
C PHE A 22 -11.55 -4.61 5.97
N GLU A 23 -12.39 -4.44 4.95
CA GLU A 23 -13.80 -4.83 5.04
C GLU A 23 -13.96 -6.35 5.16
N ASP A 24 -13.35 -7.10 4.26
CA ASP A 24 -13.54 -8.55 4.13
C ASP A 24 -12.89 -9.34 5.28
N GLU A 25 -11.65 -8.99 5.65
CA GLU A 25 -10.83 -9.79 6.56
C GLU A 25 -10.84 -9.24 7.99
N LEU A 26 -11.01 -7.93 8.15
CA LEU A 26 -10.94 -7.27 9.46
C LEU A 26 -12.30 -6.74 9.93
N GLN A 27 -13.35 -6.81 9.08
CA GLN A 27 -14.67 -6.25 9.36
C GLN A 27 -14.62 -4.76 9.75
N GLN A 28 -13.71 -4.02 9.11
CA GLN A 28 -13.48 -2.60 9.35
C GLN A 28 -13.62 -1.80 8.06
N GLU A 29 -14.42 -0.73 8.09
CA GLU A 29 -14.45 0.25 7.02
C GLU A 29 -13.40 1.33 7.28
N ILE A 30 -12.58 1.63 6.27
CA ILE A 30 -11.59 2.71 6.31
C ILE A 30 -11.78 3.66 5.12
N GLY A 31 -11.43 4.92 5.31
CA GLY A 31 -11.47 5.96 4.29
C GLY A 31 -10.34 5.84 3.27
N GLY A 32 -10.48 6.56 2.15
CA GLY A 32 -9.44 6.59 1.10
C GLY A 32 -8.10 7.16 1.60
N PHE A 33 -8.14 8.24 2.39
CA PHE A 33 -6.93 8.83 2.96
C PHE A 33 -6.21 7.90 3.94
N GLU A 34 -6.95 7.16 4.76
CA GLU A 34 -6.38 6.19 5.70
C GLU A 34 -5.67 5.06 4.95
N ALA A 35 -6.30 4.55 3.87
CA ALA A 35 -5.70 3.56 2.99
C ALA A 35 -4.43 4.09 2.30
N GLU A 36 -4.43 5.34 1.82
CA GLU A 36 -3.24 5.98 1.25
C GLU A 36 -2.09 6.09 2.25
N PHE A 37 -2.37 6.50 3.50
CA PHE A 37 -1.35 6.57 4.53
C PHE A 37 -0.75 5.21 4.86
N LEU A 38 -1.57 4.16 4.92
CA LEU A 38 -1.08 2.79 5.12
C LEU A 38 -0.17 2.34 3.97
N ILE A 39 -0.55 2.67 2.74
CA ILE A 39 0.26 2.38 1.54
C ILE A 39 1.62 3.06 1.64
N ASP A 40 1.65 4.36 1.92
CA ASP A 40 2.89 5.13 2.00
C ASP A 40 3.77 4.64 3.17
N PHE A 41 3.16 4.27 4.30
CA PHE A 41 3.85 3.67 5.44
C PHE A 41 4.49 2.31 5.07
N PHE A 42 3.73 1.41 4.44
CA PHE A 42 4.26 0.10 4.05
C PHE A 42 5.33 0.19 2.97
N ALA A 43 5.18 1.09 1.99
CA ALA A 43 6.18 1.31 0.96
C ALA A 43 7.51 1.77 1.57
N LYS A 44 7.46 2.65 2.58
CA LYS A 44 8.65 3.16 3.27
C LYS A 44 9.29 2.14 4.22
N GLU A 45 8.49 1.53 5.09
CA GLU A 45 8.99 0.71 6.19
C GLU A 45 9.19 -0.75 5.80
N ILE A 46 8.32 -1.29 4.94
CA ILE A 46 8.34 -2.71 4.54
C ILE A 46 8.89 -2.91 3.12
N GLY A 47 8.71 -1.92 2.24
CA GLY A 47 9.18 -1.94 0.85
C GLY A 47 10.64 -2.39 0.69
N PRO A 48 11.61 -1.84 1.45
CA PRO A 48 13.01 -2.27 1.35
C PRO A 48 13.22 -3.78 1.58
N TYR A 49 12.41 -4.42 2.41
CA TYR A 49 12.52 -5.86 2.67
C TYR A 49 11.99 -6.74 1.53
N PHE A 50 11.03 -6.23 0.74
CA PHE A 50 10.52 -6.92 -0.45
C PHE A 50 11.40 -6.67 -1.68
N TYR A 51 11.86 -5.43 -1.88
CA TYR A 51 12.71 -5.08 -3.03
C TYR A 51 14.12 -5.68 -2.91
N ASN A 52 14.68 -5.81 -1.71
CA ASN A 52 16.00 -6.42 -1.51
C ASN A 52 16.00 -7.95 -1.52
N ARG A 53 14.85 -8.61 -1.72
CA ARG A 53 14.75 -10.08 -1.82
C ARG A 53 14.52 -10.60 -3.24
N GLY A 54 14.41 -9.72 -4.24
CA GLY A 54 14.26 -10.07 -5.65
C GLY A 54 15.54 -9.94 -6.49
N ALA A 55 16.65 -9.49 -5.91
CA ALA A 55 17.96 -9.51 -6.57
C ALA A 55 18.61 -10.88 -6.36
N VAL A 56 18.25 -11.84 -7.21
CA VAL A 56 19.09 -12.99 -7.53
C VAL A 56 19.76 -12.72 -8.87
#